data_AF-A0A842PGX0-F1
#
_entry.id   AF-A0A842PGX0-F1
#
_cell.length_a   1.000
_cell.length_b   1.000
_cell.length_c   1.000
_cell.angle_alpha   90.00
_cell.angle_beta   90.00
_cell.angle_gamma   90.00
#
_symmetry.space_group_name_H-M   'P 1'
#
loop_
_entity.id
_entity.type
_entity.pdbx_description
1 polymer ?
#
loop_
_entity_poly.entity_id
_entity_poly.type
_entity_poly.pdbx_seq_one_letter_code
_entity_poly.pdbx_strand_id
1 'polypeptide(L)'
;GPSATHNRRGAVAGCTDNARRYVRHDETFVGQIQLMDIPKAIGAGYTPVFHAHTAQVAVRFAELLEKTSKGQKTANPDFLVTGDACLVRFAPTKPMAIEEASVFPELSRFAIRDMGKTVAAGVCMKIEKK
;
A
#
# COMPACT_ATOMS: atom_id res chain seq x y z
N GLY A 1 6.68 34.76 -16.65
CA GLY A 1 6.17 34.45 -15.29
C GLY A 1 5.35 33.19 -15.37
N PRO A 2 5.62 32.17 -14.54
CA PRO A 2 4.91 30.90 -14.67
C PRO A 2 3.48 31.04 -14.11
N SER A 3 2.54 30.52 -14.88
CA SER A 3 1.11 30.52 -14.61
C SER A 3 0.76 29.53 -13.50
N ALA A 4 -0.04 30.01 -12.54
CA ALA A 4 -0.51 29.27 -11.38
C ALA A 4 -1.77 28.47 -11.71
N THR A 5 -1.65 27.16 -11.95
CA THR A 5 -2.79 26.22 -11.83
C THR A 5 -2.31 24.78 -11.91
N HIS A 6 -1.99 24.18 -10.76
CA HIS A 6 -2.32 22.79 -10.40
C HIS A 6 -1.65 22.46 -9.06
N ASN A 7 -2.25 22.93 -7.96
CA ASN A 7 -1.89 22.43 -6.63
C ASN A 7 -3.16 21.92 -5.95
N ARG A 8 -3.39 20.60 -6.02
CA ARG A 8 -4.38 19.93 -5.17
C ARG A 8 -3.70 19.58 -3.85
N ARG A 9 -4.40 19.80 -2.73
CA ARG A 9 -3.94 19.45 -1.37
C ARG A 9 -3.31 18.05 -1.37
N GLY A 10 -2.01 17.96 -1.08
CA GLY A 10 -1.26 16.70 -1.08
C GLY A 10 0.15 16.79 -1.68
N ALA A 11 0.50 17.86 -2.40
CA ALA A 11 1.85 18.05 -2.90
C ALA A 11 2.83 18.26 -1.74
N VAL A 12 3.77 17.33 -1.56
CA VAL A 12 4.86 17.50 -0.61
C VAL A 12 6.01 18.20 -1.31
N ALA A 13 6.31 19.44 -0.90
CA ALA A 13 7.49 20.15 -1.34
C ALA A 13 8.74 19.49 -0.72
N GLY A 14 9.54 18.82 -1.54
CA GLY A 14 10.85 18.29 -1.14
C GLY A 14 11.95 18.98 -1.94
N CYS A 15 13.04 19.37 -1.27
CA CYS A 15 14.25 19.91 -1.89
C CYS A 15 14.77 19.00 -3.01
N THR A 16 15.34 19.63 -4.03
CA THR A 16 15.65 19.14 -5.39
C THR A 16 16.64 17.98 -5.53
N ASP A 17 17.03 17.29 -4.46
CA ASP A 17 18.07 16.24 -4.52
C ASP A 17 17.57 14.82 -4.20
N ASN A 18 16.32 14.66 -3.75
CA ASN A 18 15.73 13.34 -3.54
C ASN A 18 14.24 13.34 -3.94
N ALA A 19 13.98 13.20 -5.24
CA ALA A 19 12.63 13.16 -5.76
C ALA A 19 11.90 11.91 -5.21
N ARG A 20 10.84 12.14 -4.43
CA ARG A 20 9.98 11.07 -3.91
C ARG A 20 9.44 10.24 -5.07
N ARG A 21 9.54 8.92 -4.98
CA ARG A 21 8.98 7.97 -5.93
C ARG A 21 7.46 7.99 -5.83
N TYR A 22 6.85 8.20 -6.98
CA TYR A 22 5.42 8.04 -7.17
C TYR A 22 5.20 6.69 -7.82
N VAL A 23 4.43 5.81 -7.18
CA VAL A 23 3.93 4.60 -7.82
C VAL A 23 2.79 5.03 -8.73
N ARG A 24 2.97 4.82 -10.03
CA ARG A 24 1.94 5.14 -11.02
C ARG A 24 0.79 4.14 -10.92
N HIS A 25 -0.38 4.49 -11.43
CA HIS A 25 -1.56 3.60 -11.37
C HIS A 25 -1.41 2.28 -12.15
N ASP A 26 -0.44 2.23 -13.06
CA ASP A 26 -0.09 1.09 -13.90
C ASP A 26 1.10 0.28 -13.36
N GLU A 27 1.66 0.71 -12.23
CA GLU A 27 2.74 0.04 -11.50
C GLU A 27 2.19 -0.69 -10.28
N THR A 28 2.94 -1.65 -9.78
CA THR A 28 2.61 -2.39 -8.56
C THR A 28 3.67 -2.18 -7.48
N PHE A 29 3.32 -2.50 -6.25
CA PHE A 29 4.32 -2.60 -5.19
C PHE A 29 4.01 -3.81 -4.31
N VAL A 30 5.06 -4.40 -3.75
CA VAL A 30 4.96 -5.47 -2.79
C VAL A 30 5.02 -4.87 -1.39
N GLY A 31 4.00 -5.14 -0.59
CA GLY A 31 3.94 -4.70 0.79
C GLY A 31 3.78 -5.86 1.76
N GLN A 32 4.41 -5.73 2.92
CA GLN A 32 4.14 -6.59 4.06
C GLN A 32 3.04 -5.95 4.89
N ILE A 33 1.99 -6.71 5.21
CA ILE A 33 0.86 -6.25 6.00
C ILE A 33 0.60 -7.16 7.19
N GLN A 34 -0.03 -6.61 8.21
CA GLN A 34 -0.65 -7.37 9.30
C GLN A 34 -2.14 -7.05 9.35
N LEU A 35 -2.96 -8.09 9.22
CA LEU A 35 -4.42 -7.99 9.30
C LEU A 35 -4.88 -7.90 10.75
N MET A 36 -5.72 -6.91 11.05
CA MET A 36 -6.15 -6.58 12.40
C MET A 36 -7.61 -6.93 12.68
N ASP A 37 -8.55 -6.33 11.94
CA ASP A 37 -9.98 -6.56 12.16
C ASP A 37 -10.71 -6.55 10.81
N ILE A 38 -10.87 -7.74 10.22
CA ILE A 38 -11.72 -7.95 9.04
C ILE A 38 -12.90 -8.85 9.40
N PRO A 39 -14.14 -8.48 8.98
CA PRO A 39 -15.34 -9.24 9.33
C PRO A 39 -15.46 -10.56 8.57
N LYS A 40 -14.75 -10.69 7.44
CA LYS A 40 -14.74 -11.87 6.56
C LYS A 40 -13.35 -12.05 5.97
N ALA A 41 -13.05 -13.27 5.54
CA ALA A 41 -11.82 -13.56 4.82
C ALA A 41 -11.72 -12.72 3.52
N ILE A 42 -10.54 -12.20 3.23
CA ILE A 42 -10.28 -11.36 2.05
C ILE A 42 -9.39 -12.10 1.06
N GLY A 43 -9.64 -11.90 -0.24
CA GLY A 43 -8.90 -12.55 -1.33
C GLY A 43 -8.30 -11.55 -2.31
N ALA A 44 -7.68 -12.07 -3.37
CA ALA A 44 -7.28 -11.25 -4.51
C ALA A 44 -8.50 -10.49 -5.08
N GLY A 45 -8.27 -9.24 -5.50
CA GLY A 45 -9.32 -8.33 -5.97
C GLY A 45 -9.96 -7.47 -4.88
N TYR A 46 -9.71 -7.75 -3.60
CA TYR A 46 -10.12 -6.86 -2.51
C TYR A 46 -9.53 -5.45 -2.71
N THR A 47 -10.36 -4.41 -2.62
CA THR A 47 -9.97 -3.03 -2.97
C THR A 47 -10.34 -2.02 -1.87
N PRO A 48 -9.63 -2.04 -0.73
CA PRO A 48 -9.82 -1.06 0.35
C PRO A 48 -9.14 0.28 0.05
N VAL A 49 -9.28 1.24 0.97
CA VAL A 49 -8.62 2.55 0.91
C VAL A 49 -7.33 2.52 1.72
N PHE A 50 -6.22 2.84 1.08
CA PHE A 50 -4.92 3.01 1.73
C PHE A 50 -4.75 4.46 2.14
N HIS A 51 -4.38 4.64 3.41
CA HIS A 51 -3.94 5.90 3.99
C HIS A 51 -2.41 5.85 4.09
N ALA A 52 -1.75 6.53 3.16
CA ALA A 52 -0.29 6.67 3.14
C ALA A 52 0.03 8.17 3.24
N HIS A 53 0.54 8.61 4.39
CA HIS A 53 0.80 10.03 4.67
C HIS A 53 -0.45 10.89 4.52
N THR A 54 -0.43 11.80 3.55
CA THR A 54 -1.55 12.68 3.18
C THR A 54 -2.45 12.08 2.10
N ALA A 55 -2.05 10.96 1.49
CA ALA A 55 -2.77 10.33 0.38
C ALA A 55 -3.79 9.30 0.87
N GLN A 56 -4.97 9.35 0.24
CA GLN A 56 -6.03 8.34 0.39
C GLN A 56 -6.34 7.79 -0.99
N VAL A 57 -5.98 6.53 -1.23
CA VAL A 57 -6.08 5.90 -2.55
C VAL A 57 -6.70 4.52 -2.41
N ALA A 58 -7.68 4.21 -3.28
CA ALA A 58 -8.17 2.85 -3.38
C ALA A 58 -7.10 1.97 -4.03
N VAL A 59 -6.76 0.85 -3.40
CA VAL A 59 -5.67 -0.02 -3.85
C VAL A 59 -6.18 -1.45 -3.90
N ARG A 60 -6.02 -2.10 -5.05
CA ARG A 60 -6.42 -3.49 -5.26
C ARG A 60 -5.34 -4.42 -4.76
N PHE A 61 -5.74 -5.47 -4.05
CA PHE A 61 -4.92 -6.65 -3.76
C PHE A 61 -4.78 -7.42 -5.07
N ALA A 62 -3.69 -7.23 -5.79
CA ALA A 62 -3.48 -7.84 -7.10
C ALA A 62 -3.19 -9.34 -6.97
N GLU A 63 -2.29 -9.69 -6.05
CA GLU A 63 -1.82 -11.06 -5.84
C GLU A 63 -1.44 -11.26 -4.37
N LEU A 64 -1.88 -12.37 -3.78
CA LEU A 64 -1.50 -12.77 -2.43
C LEU A 64 -0.27 -13.68 -2.54
N LEU A 65 0.92 -13.19 -2.15
CA LEU A 65 2.18 -13.91 -2.39
C LEU A 65 2.48 -14.91 -1.29
N GLU A 66 2.35 -14.47 -0.04
CA GLU A 66 2.64 -15.29 1.14
C GLU A 66 1.72 -14.86 2.28
N LYS A 67 1.28 -15.82 3.10
CA LYS A 67 0.78 -15.53 4.45
C LYS A 67 1.58 -16.30 5.49
N THR A 68 1.69 -15.71 6.66
CA THR A 68 2.20 -16.31 7.89
C THR A 68 1.10 -16.27 8.92
N SER A 69 0.62 -17.45 9.34
CA SER A 69 -0.39 -17.60 10.39
C SER A 69 0.16 -18.50 11.49
N LYS A 70 0.19 -18.00 12.74
CA LYS A 70 0.72 -18.75 13.89
C LYS A 70 2.13 -19.33 13.67
N GLY A 71 2.99 -18.61 12.93
CA GLY A 71 4.35 -19.02 12.60
C GLY A 71 4.48 -19.96 11.40
N GLN A 72 3.37 -20.44 10.82
CA GLN A 72 3.39 -21.24 9.60
C GLN A 72 3.26 -20.37 8.36
N LYS A 73 4.19 -20.53 7.42
CA LYS A 73 4.17 -19.86 6.12
C LYS A 73 3.39 -20.67 5.09
N THR A 74 2.63 -19.97 4.26
CA THR A 74 1.88 -20.53 3.13
C THR A 74 2.07 -19.62 1.92
N ALA A 75 2.60 -20.17 0.83
CA ALA A 75 2.74 -19.47 -0.44
C ALA A 75 1.38 -19.45 -1.18
N ASN A 76 1.12 -18.36 -1.91
CA ASN A 76 -0.07 -18.17 -2.75
C ASN A 76 -1.40 -18.56 -2.08
N PRO A 77 -1.74 -17.99 -0.90
CA PRO A 77 -2.98 -18.32 -0.23
C PRO A 77 -4.20 -17.80 -1.00
N ASP A 78 -5.30 -18.57 -1.01
CA ASP A 78 -6.56 -18.14 -1.62
C ASP A 78 -7.23 -16.99 -0.86
N PHE A 79 -7.09 -16.99 0.47
CA PHE A 79 -7.69 -16.03 1.36
C PHE A 79 -6.83 -15.74 2.59
N LEU A 80 -7.02 -14.54 3.13
CA LEU A 80 -6.40 -14.01 4.35
C LEU A 80 -7.46 -13.76 5.42
N VAL A 81 -7.10 -13.98 6.67
CA VAL A 81 -7.97 -13.74 7.83
C VAL A 81 -7.31 -12.81 8.84
N THR A 82 -8.12 -12.33 9.79
CA THR A 82 -7.67 -11.54 10.93
C THR A 82 -6.50 -12.23 11.65
N GLY A 83 -5.43 -11.47 11.91
CA GLY A 83 -4.20 -11.95 12.57
C GLY A 83 -3.13 -12.47 11.62
N ASP A 84 -3.42 -12.67 10.34
CA ASP A 84 -2.40 -13.08 9.37
C ASP A 84 -1.41 -11.93 9.09
N ALA A 85 -0.12 -12.26 9.04
CA ALA A 85 0.90 -11.42 8.44
C ALA A 85 1.09 -11.86 6.99
N CYS A 86 1.07 -10.94 6.03
CA CYS A 86 1.01 -11.30 4.61
C CYS A 86 1.97 -10.47 3.78
N LEU A 87 2.50 -11.07 2.73
CA LEU A 87 3.18 -10.38 1.64
C LEU A 87 2.21 -10.35 0.46
N VAL A 88 1.90 -9.15 -0.02
CA VAL A 88 0.86 -8.94 -1.03
C VAL A 88 1.38 -7.98 -2.09
N ARG A 89 1.05 -8.26 -3.35
CA ARG A 89 1.24 -7.33 -4.46
C ARG A 89 0.02 -6.43 -4.57
N PHE A 90 0.25 -5.13 -4.55
CA PHE A 90 -0.76 -4.10 -4.56
C PHE A 90 -0.75 -3.32 -5.87
N ALA A 91 -1.93 -3.00 -6.36
CA ALA A 91 -2.14 -2.19 -7.56
C ALA A 91 -2.98 -0.94 -7.20
N PRO A 92 -2.36 0.25 -7.11
CA PRO A 92 -3.07 1.49 -6.84
C PRO A 92 -4.00 1.88 -8.00
N THR A 93 -5.23 2.31 -7.70
CA THR A 93 -6.16 2.81 -8.74
C THR A 93 -5.82 4.21 -9.23
N LYS A 94 -5.01 4.94 -8.47
CA LYS A 94 -4.50 6.29 -8.77
C LYS A 94 -3.05 6.36 -8.35
N PRO A 95 -2.24 7.25 -8.95
CA PRO A 95 -0.86 7.45 -8.51
C PRO A 95 -0.80 7.79 -7.02
N MET A 96 0.12 7.14 -6.30
CA MET A 96 0.35 7.37 -4.87
C MET A 96 1.83 7.52 -4.57
N ALA A 97 2.17 8.46 -3.68
CA ALA A 97 3.54 8.62 -3.21
C ALA A 97 3.81 7.59 -2.10
N ILE A 98 4.74 6.67 -2.34
CA ILE A 98 5.16 5.65 -1.39
C ILE A 98 6.60 5.24 -1.71
N GLU A 99 7.37 4.93 -0.67
CA GLU A 99 8.77 4.56 -0.80
C GLU A 99 9.03 3.14 -0.32
N GLU A 100 10.13 2.55 -0.76
CA GLU A 100 10.65 1.31 -0.19
C GLU A 100 11.20 1.56 1.21
N ALA A 101 10.93 0.64 2.14
CA ALA A 101 11.38 0.75 3.51
C ALA A 101 12.91 0.87 3.67
N SER A 102 13.68 0.29 2.75
CA SER A 102 15.14 0.39 2.72
C SER A 102 15.66 1.78 2.33
N VAL A 103 14.85 2.56 1.62
CA VAL A 103 15.23 3.88 1.10
C VAL A 103 14.71 4.99 2.02
N PHE A 104 13.43 4.93 2.39
CA PHE A 104 12.81 5.94 3.24
C PHE A 104 11.76 5.29 4.17
N PRO A 105 12.17 4.78 5.35
CA PRO A 105 11.32 4.00 6.27
C PRO A 105 10.08 4.74 6.80
N GLU A 106 10.12 6.07 6.80
CA GLU A 106 8.98 6.88 7.22
C GLU A 106 7.90 6.95 6.14
N LEU A 107 8.28 6.90 4.86
CA LEU A 107 7.37 7.01 3.72
C LEU A 107 6.83 5.66 3.24
N SER A 108 7.37 4.56 3.74
CA SER A 108 6.96 3.20 3.36
C SER A 108 5.72 2.71 4.11
N ARG A 109 5.33 3.35 5.21
CA ARG A 109 4.23 2.89 6.07
C ARG A 109 2.88 3.36 5.56
N PHE A 110 1.87 2.50 5.68
CA PHE A 110 0.49 2.81 5.34
C PHE A 110 -0.48 2.08 6.25
N ALA A 111 -1.66 2.66 6.42
CA ALA A 111 -2.82 2.02 7.04
C ALA A 111 -3.83 1.65 5.97
N ILE A 112 -4.44 0.47 6.10
CA ILE A 112 -5.51 0.01 5.21
C ILE A 112 -6.83 0.17 5.96
N ARG A 113 -7.77 0.86 5.34
CA ARG A 113 -9.09 1.12 5.90
C ARG A 113 -10.21 0.63 4.98
N ASP A 114 -11.24 0.10 5.60
CA ASP A 114 -12.47 -0.31 4.93
C ASP A 114 -13.67 -0.03 5.85
N MET A 115 -14.77 0.44 5.26
CA MET A 115 -16.00 0.82 5.98
C MET A 115 -15.73 1.68 7.24
N GLY A 116 -14.76 2.59 7.18
CA GLY A 116 -14.39 3.48 8.28
C GLY A 116 -13.52 2.86 9.38
N LYS A 117 -13.21 1.56 9.31
CA LYS A 117 -12.33 0.86 10.26
C LYS A 117 -10.95 0.63 9.69
N THR A 118 -9.94 0.53 10.55
CA THR A 118 -8.59 0.12 10.15
C THR A 118 -8.53 -1.40 10.15
N VAL A 119 -8.36 -1.98 8.96
CA VAL A 119 -8.39 -3.43 8.75
C VAL A 119 -6.99 -4.05 8.74
N ALA A 120 -5.97 -3.27 8.38
CA ALA A 120 -4.59 -3.69 8.37
C ALA A 120 -3.63 -2.50 8.43
N ALA A 121 -2.38 -2.78 8.75
CA ALA A 121 -1.26 -1.84 8.65
C ALA A 121 -0.13 -2.52 7.90
N GLY A 122 0.68 -1.75 7.19
CA GLY A 122 1.72 -2.33 6.37
C GLY A 122 2.86 -1.39 6.04
N VAL A 123 3.85 -2.00 5.38
CA VAL A 123 5.09 -1.39 4.96
C VAL A 123 5.38 -1.80 3.52
N CYS A 124 5.72 -0.83 2.68
CA CYS A 124 6.16 -1.08 1.32
C CYS A 124 7.59 -1.63 1.32
N MET A 125 7.73 -2.84 0.77
CA MET A 125 9.00 -3.57 0.72
C MET A 125 9.73 -3.33 -0.59
N LYS A 126 8.99 -3.29 -1.70
CA LYS A 126 9.57 -3.17 -3.04
C LYS A 126 8.58 -2.51 -3.99
N ILE A 127 9.04 -1.56 -4.79
CA ILE A 127 8.26 -0.97 -5.87
C ILE A 127 8.60 -1.69 -7.18
N GLU A 128 7.58 -2.06 -7.94
CA GLU A 128 7.72 -2.74 -9.21
C GLU A 128 7.23 -1.83 -10.32
N LYS A 129 8.19 -1.27 -11.04
CA LYS A 129 7.93 -0.45 -12.21
C LYS A 129 7.62 -1.34 -13.39
N LYS A 130 6.73 -0.85 -14.25
CA LYS A 130 6.41 -1.49 -15.51
C LYS A 130 7.50 -1.24 -16.55
#